data_AF-X0UKF2-F1
#
_entry.id   AF-X0UKF2-F1
#
_cell.length_a   1.000
_cell.length_b   1.000
_cell.length_c   1.000
_cell.angle_alpha   90.00
_cell.angle_beta   90.00
_cell.angle_gamma   90.00
#
_symmetry.space_group_name_H-M   'P 1'
#
loop_
_entity.id
_entity.type
_entity.pdbx_description
1 polymer ?
#
loop_
_entity_poly.entity_id
_entity_poly.type
_entity_poly.pdbx_seq_one_letter_code
_entity_poly.pdbx_strand_id
1 'polypeptide(L)'
;MNCRTKFIAVFLVVTAWGILAPVELIAADRAAWQPVGVKLEKNQLIVTAGGKVFTCYKFADSQKYPYFWPVNGPASGKSIT
;
A
#
# COMPACT_ATOMS: atom_id res chain seq x y z
N MET A 1 33.56 -1.06 -47.69
CA MET A 1 32.36 -1.46 -46.92
C MET A 1 31.93 -0.29 -46.07
N ASN A 2 30.78 0.30 -46.38
CA ASN A 2 30.57 1.74 -46.30
C ASN A 2 29.64 2.08 -45.13
N CYS A 3 29.90 3.22 -44.46
CA CYS A 3 29.28 3.70 -43.21
C CYS A 3 27.72 3.71 -43.18
N ARG A 4 27.07 3.60 -44.34
CA ARG A 4 25.60 3.54 -44.49
C ARG A 4 24.98 2.23 -44.00
N THR A 5 25.73 1.12 -43.92
CA THR A 5 25.19 -0.17 -43.45
C THR A 5 25.04 -0.23 -41.93
N LYS A 6 25.77 0.61 -41.18
CA LYS A 6 25.73 0.61 -39.70
C LYS A 6 24.49 1.31 -39.12
N PHE A 7 23.88 2.24 -39.85
CA PHE A 7 22.71 2.98 -39.34
C PHE A 7 21.38 2.22 -39.47
N ILE A 8 21.24 1.33 -40.47
CA ILE A 8 20.03 0.50 -40.61
C ILE A 8 20.02 -0.65 -39.61
N ALA A 9 21.18 -1.20 -39.27
CA ALA A 9 21.30 -2.29 -38.28
C ALA A 9 20.97 -1.86 -36.85
N VAL A 10 21.17 -0.59 -36.49
CA VAL A 10 20.87 -0.08 -35.14
C VAL A 10 19.37 0.15 -34.94
N PHE A 11 18.63 0.52 -36.00
CA PHE A 11 17.19 0.75 -35.91
C PHE A 11 16.33 -0.53 -35.87
N LEU A 12 16.84 -1.65 -36.40
CA LEU A 12 16.13 -2.94 -36.39
C LEU A 12 16.33 -3.77 -35.12
N VAL A 13 17.35 -3.47 -34.29
CA VAL A 13 17.57 -4.19 -33.01
C VAL A 13 16.78 -3.54 -31.86
N VAL A 14 16.51 -2.23 -31.91
CA VAL A 14 15.78 -1.54 -30.83
C VAL A 14 14.27 -1.81 -30.86
N THR A 15 13.70 -2.18 -32.01
CA THR A 15 12.27 -2.50 -32.12
C THR A 15 11.94 -3.98 -31.88
N ALA A 16 12.94 -4.88 -31.90
CA ALA A 16 12.73 -6.32 -31.79
C ALA A 16 12.75 -6.88 -30.34
N TRP A 17 13.15 -6.08 -29.34
CA TRP A 17 13.20 -6.52 -27.94
C TRP A 17 12.21 -5.83 -26.99
N GLY A 18 11.40 -4.90 -27.50
CA GLY A 18 10.51 -4.06 -26.69
C GLY A 18 9.14 -4.66 -26.33
N ILE A 19 8.85 -5.91 -26.72
CA ILE A 19 7.51 -6.50 -26.56
C ILE A 19 7.60 -7.80 -25.79
N LEU A 20 7.93 -7.72 -24.49
CA LEU A 20 7.67 -8.75 -23.49
C LEU A 20 7.85 -8.16 -22.08
N ALA A 21 7.37 -6.93 -21.86
CA ALA A 21 7.07 -6.52 -20.49
C ALA A 21 5.74 -7.21 -20.12
N PRO A 22 5.69 -8.10 -19.11
CA PRO A 22 4.43 -8.55 -18.60
C PRO A 22 3.69 -7.31 -18.10
N VAL A 23 2.56 -7.00 -18.74
CA VAL A 23 1.53 -6.16 -18.10
C VAL A 23 1.06 -6.99 -16.93
N GLU A 24 1.70 -6.81 -15.77
CA GLU A 24 1.17 -7.29 -14.51
C GLU A 24 -0.13 -6.53 -14.31
N LEU A 25 -1.23 -7.22 -14.63
CA LEU A 25 -2.56 -6.80 -14.26
C LEU A 25 -2.55 -6.72 -12.73
N ILE A 26 -2.33 -5.52 -12.19
CA ILE A 26 -2.47 -5.26 -10.76
C ILE A 26 -3.95 -5.47 -10.49
N ALA A 27 -4.32 -6.71 -10.14
CA ALA A 27 -5.59 -7.00 -9.56
C ALA A 27 -5.63 -6.16 -8.28
N ALA A 28 -6.41 -5.07 -8.33
CA ALA A 28 -6.76 -4.36 -7.13
C ALA A 28 -7.42 -5.38 -6.21
N ASP A 29 -6.68 -5.79 -5.17
CA ASP A 29 -7.20 -6.68 -4.15
C ASP A 29 -8.44 -5.98 -3.60
N ARG A 30 -9.61 -6.46 -3.99
CA ARG A 30 -10.87 -5.87 -3.52
C ARG A 30 -10.91 -6.20 -2.06
N ALA A 31 -10.55 -5.22 -1.22
CA ALA A 31 -10.47 -5.38 0.22
C ALA A 31 -11.73 -6.09 0.72
N ALA A 32 -11.57 -7.37 1.06
CA ALA A 32 -12.67 -8.18 1.55
C ALA A 32 -13.16 -7.60 2.87
N TRP A 33 -14.47 -7.67 3.11
CA TRP A 33 -15.07 -7.26 4.38
C TRP A 33 -14.34 -7.96 5.54
N GLN A 34 -13.77 -7.16 6.45
CA GLN A 34 -13.08 -7.65 7.63
C GLN A 34 -13.99 -7.51 8.85
N PRO A 35 -14.00 -8.49 9.78
CA PRO A 35 -14.70 -8.33 11.05
C PRO A 35 -14.07 -7.18 11.86
N VAL A 36 -14.91 -6.30 12.41
CA VAL A 36 -14.50 -5.17 13.23
C VAL A 36 -14.81 -5.46 14.70
N GLY A 37 -13.83 -5.22 15.57
CA GLY A 37 -13.97 -5.36 17.02
C GLY A 37 -13.56 -4.10 17.75
N VAL A 38 -14.10 -3.90 18.96
CA VAL A 38 -13.71 -2.81 19.85
C VAL A 38 -13.50 -3.36 21.26
N LYS A 39 -12.39 -2.99 21.89
CA LYS A 39 -12.08 -3.29 23.28
C LYS A 39 -11.81 -1.99 24.05
N LEU A 40 -12.49 -1.82 25.18
CA LEU A 40 -12.19 -0.75 26.12
C LEU A 40 -11.07 -1.18 27.05
N GLU A 41 -10.06 -0.32 27.19
CA GLU A 41 -9.03 -0.39 28.22
C GLU A 41 -9.02 0.92 29.02
N LYS A 42 -8.18 0.99 30.05
CA LYS A 42 -8.16 2.08 31.04
C LYS A 42 -8.21 3.49 30.43
N ASN A 43 -7.48 3.72 29.35
CA ASN A 43 -7.27 5.03 28.75
C ASN A 43 -7.36 5.01 27.22
N GLN A 44 -7.96 3.96 26.65
CA GLN A 44 -8.08 3.82 25.20
C GLN A 44 -9.21 2.89 24.80
N LEU A 45 -9.80 3.18 23.63
CA LEU A 45 -10.57 2.21 22.85
C LEU A 45 -9.64 1.61 21.78
N ILE A 46 -9.42 0.31 21.81
CA ILE A 46 -8.67 -0.40 20.77
C ILE A 46 -9.68 -0.90 19.73
N VAL A 47 -9.52 -0.45 18.48
CA VAL A 47 -10.32 -0.90 17.34
C VAL A 47 -9.50 -1.90 16.55
N THR A 48 -10.06 -3.07 16.30
CA THR A 48 -9.46 -4.12 15.48
C THR A 48 -10.25 -4.34 14.19
N ALA A 49 -9.55 -4.69 13.12
CA ALA A 49 -10.12 -5.14 11.85
C ALA A 49 -9.38 -6.42 11.44
N GLY A 50 -10.11 -7.51 11.16
CA GLY A 50 -9.49 -8.79 10.80
C GLY A 50 -8.58 -9.36 11.90
N GLY A 51 -8.89 -9.07 13.17
CA GLY A 51 -8.10 -9.50 14.33
C GLY A 51 -6.80 -8.72 14.56
N LYS A 52 -6.50 -7.69 13.75
CA LYS A 52 -5.32 -6.81 13.91
C LYS A 52 -5.75 -5.45 14.42
N VAL A 53 -4.89 -4.78 15.20
CA VAL A 53 -5.13 -3.39 15.63
C VAL A 53 -5.16 -2.50 14.38
N PHE A 54 -6.27 -1.80 14.21
CA PHE A 54 -6.49 -0.84 13.13
C PHE A 54 -6.19 0.58 13.62
N THR A 55 -6.77 0.97 14.74
CA THR A 55 -6.51 2.25 15.40
C THR A 55 -6.89 2.18 16.88
N CYS A 56 -6.41 3.13 17.67
CA CYS A 56 -6.78 3.33 19.05
C CYS A 56 -7.29 4.76 19.23
N TYR A 57 -8.36 4.93 20.00
CA TYR A 57 -8.81 6.24 20.48
C TYR A 57 -8.32 6.41 21.91
N LYS A 58 -7.26 7.19 22.12
CA LYS A 58 -6.61 7.37 23.42
C LYS A 58 -7.15 8.60 24.10
N PHE A 59 -7.50 8.49 25.38
CA PHE A 59 -8.04 9.56 26.21
C PHE A 59 -7.36 9.58 27.57
N ALA A 60 -7.28 10.76 28.18
CA ALA A 60 -6.84 10.95 29.56
C ALA A 60 -7.50 12.21 30.12
N ASP A 61 -7.64 12.30 31.45
CA ASP A 61 -8.24 13.47 32.11
C ASP A 61 -7.47 14.77 31.86
N SER A 62 -6.17 14.66 31.54
CA SER A 62 -5.32 15.80 31.17
C SER A 62 -5.50 16.28 29.73
N GLN A 63 -6.27 15.57 28.90
CA GLN A 63 -6.45 15.86 27.49
C GLN A 63 -7.81 16.53 27.26
N LYS A 64 -7.80 17.66 26.55
CA LYS A 64 -9.05 18.33 26.14
C LYS A 64 -9.90 17.45 25.22
N TYR A 65 -9.25 16.69 24.34
CA TYR A 65 -9.90 15.77 23.41
C TYR A 65 -9.08 14.49 23.28
N PRO A 66 -9.74 13.32 23.14
CA PRO A 66 -9.03 12.11 22.78
C PRO A 66 -8.50 12.18 21.35
N TYR A 67 -7.49 11.35 21.04
CA TYR A 67 -6.84 11.33 19.73
C TYR A 67 -6.67 9.92 19.18
N PHE A 68 -6.52 9.83 17.85
CA PHE A 68 -6.28 8.60 17.13
C PHE A 68 -4.81 8.21 17.13
N TRP A 69 -4.52 6.92 17.30
CA TRP A 69 -3.17 6.37 17.21
C TRP A 69 -3.21 4.94 16.66
N PRO A 70 -2.47 4.60 15.59
CA PRO A 70 -1.74 5.51 14.71
C PRO A 70 -2.72 6.40 13.89
N VAL A 71 -2.26 7.59 13.51
CA VAL A 71 -3.09 8.62 12.84
C VAL A 71 -3.49 8.22 11.42
N ASN A 72 -2.67 7.44 10.70
CA ASN A 72 -2.98 6.89 9.38
C ASN A 72 -2.20 5.58 9.16
N GLY A 73 -2.88 4.47 8.91
CA GLY A 73 -2.26 3.25 8.38
C GLY A 73 -1.98 3.41 6.87
N PRO A 74 -0.98 2.73 6.29
CA PRO A 74 -0.73 2.80 4.86
C PRO A 74 -1.87 2.13 4.09
N ALA A 75 -2.12 2.59 2.87
CA ALA A 75 -3.12 2.01 1.97
C ALA A 75 -2.91 0.50 1.70
N SER A 76 -1.69 -0.01 1.96
CA SER A 76 -1.35 -1.43 1.86
C SER A 76 -1.89 -2.30 3.01
N GLY A 77 -2.48 -1.72 4.06
CA GLY A 77 -2.93 -2.46 5.25
C GLY A 77 -1.81 -3.05 6.11
N LYS A 78 -0.54 -2.82 5.74
CA LYS A 78 0.64 -3.23 6.52
C LYS A 78 0.89 -2.23 7.64
N SER A 79 1.41 -2.66 8.79
CA SER A 79 1.80 -1.70 9.83
C SER A 79 3.01 -0.87 9.36
N ILE A 80 3.04 0.45 9.62
CA ILE A 80 4.25 1.29 9.55
C ILE A 80 4.97 1.39 10.90
N THR A 81 4.48 0.66 11.89
CA THR A 81 5.08 0.43 13.21
C THR A 81 5.52 -1.02 13.37
#